data_AF-A0A1A9HUF8-F1
#
_entry.id   AF-A0A1A9HUF8-F1
#
_cell.length_a   1.000
_cell.length_b   1.000
_cell.length_c   1.000
_cell.angle_alpha   90.00
_cell.angle_beta   90.00
_cell.angle_gamma   90.00
#
_symmetry.space_group_name_H-M   'P 1'
#
loop_
_entity.id
_entity.type
_entity.pdbx_description
1 polymer ?
#
loop_
_entity_poly.entity_id
_entity_poly.type
_entity_poly.pdbx_seq_one_letter_code
_entity_poly.pdbx_strand_id
1 'polypeptide(L)'
;MSFQQPTSGSKRKKISWNFYTFWKPSEAEEKTRYHQFLKDVVSALNKQEIWDNPHHLLHILLQFQQFSKEHNDYSQLLTTLISHRVTVLLTNEWV
;
A
#
# COMPACT_ATOMS: atom_id res chain seq x y z
N MET A 1 45.95 -17.67 46.01
CA MET A 1 45.01 -18.03 44.92
C MET A 1 43.62 -18.15 45.53
N SER A 2 42.75 -17.17 45.28
CA SER A 2 41.35 -17.19 45.70
C SER A 2 40.53 -16.78 44.48
N PHE A 3 39.73 -17.71 43.95
CA PHE A 3 38.86 -17.48 42.81
C PHE A 3 37.59 -16.78 43.30
N GLN A 4 37.40 -15.52 42.92
CA GLN A 4 36.11 -14.84 43.07
C GLN A 4 35.30 -15.05 41.78
N GLN A 5 34.12 -15.65 41.93
CA GLN A 5 33.17 -15.90 40.86
C GLN A 5 32.65 -14.58 40.25
N PRO A 6 32.36 -14.55 38.94
CA PRO A 6 31.70 -13.39 38.33
C PRO A 6 30.23 -13.35 38.77
N THR A 7 29.82 -12.24 39.36
CA THR A 7 28.40 -11.95 39.62
C THR A 7 27.68 -11.75 38.29
N SER A 8 26.78 -12.69 37.99
CA SER A 8 25.86 -12.66 36.85
C SER A 8 24.88 -11.50 36.98
N GLY A 9 25.28 -10.33 36.49
CA GLY A 9 24.39 -9.20 36.26
C GLY A 9 23.61 -9.38 34.96
N SER A 10 22.49 -10.12 35.00
CA SER A 10 21.54 -10.20 33.88
C SER A 10 20.90 -8.83 33.63
N LYS A 11 21.54 -8.01 32.79
CA LYS A 11 20.93 -6.78 32.26
C LYS A 11 19.85 -7.17 31.25
N ARG A 12 18.63 -7.42 31.73
CA ARG A 12 17.44 -7.46 30.87
C ARG A 12 17.30 -6.10 30.18
N LYS A 13 17.72 -6.03 28.91
CA LYS A 13 17.46 -4.88 28.03
C LYS A 13 15.94 -4.74 27.94
N LYS A 14 15.37 -3.73 28.60
CA LYS A 14 13.99 -3.30 28.37
C LYS A 14 13.93 -2.79 26.94
N ILE A 15 13.41 -3.60 26.03
CA ILE A 15 13.09 -3.18 24.67
C ILE A 15 12.05 -2.06 24.84
N SER A 16 12.48 -0.84 24.51
CA SER A 16 11.65 0.36 24.61
C SER A 16 10.50 0.25 23.63
N TRP A 17 9.27 0.30 24.15
CA TRP A 17 8.03 0.36 23.36
C TRP A 17 7.95 1.57 22.42
N ASN A 18 8.86 2.55 22.55
CA ASN A 18 8.94 3.72 21.67
C ASN A 18 9.40 3.40 20.24
N PHE A 19 9.91 2.18 19.96
CA PHE A 19 10.27 1.80 18.60
C PHE A 19 9.03 1.55 17.71
N TYR A 20 7.90 1.12 18.29
CA TYR A 20 6.70 0.79 17.53
C TYR A 20 5.87 2.01 17.12
N THR A 21 5.96 3.11 17.86
CA THR A 21 5.19 4.33 17.59
C THR A 21 5.89 5.28 16.60
N PHE A 22 7.16 5.04 16.28
CA PHE A 22 7.96 5.92 15.40
C PHE A 22 7.71 5.70 13.90
N TRP A 23 7.13 4.57 13.49
CA TRP A 23 6.99 4.19 12.09
C TRP A 23 5.62 4.52 11.46
N LYS A 24 4.78 5.34 12.10
CA LYS A 24 3.61 5.89 11.41
C LYS A 24 4.11 6.99 10.46
N PRO A 25 3.95 6.82 9.13
CA PRO A 25 4.30 7.88 8.20
C PRO A 25 3.51 9.14 8.55
N SER A 26 4.17 10.28 8.40
CA SER A 26 3.48 11.56 8.56
C SER A 26 2.40 11.71 7.48
N GLU A 27 1.36 12.49 7.77
CA GLU A 27 0.27 12.78 6.83
C GLU A 27 0.78 13.34 5.49
N ALA A 28 1.83 14.16 5.54
CA ALA A 28 2.49 14.72 4.35
C ALA A 28 3.20 13.64 3.50
N GLU A 29 3.82 12.65 4.13
CA GLU A 29 4.44 11.52 3.45
C GLU A 29 3.40 10.59 2.85
N GLU A 30 2.29 10.32 3.55
CA GLU A 30 1.17 9.54 3.01
C GLU A 30 0.57 10.21 1.78
N LYS A 31 0.35 11.53 1.83
CA LYS A 31 -0.13 12.31 0.69
C LYS A 31 0.82 12.27 -0.51
N THR A 32 2.13 12.37 -0.26
CA THR A 32 3.14 12.28 -1.32
C THR A 32 3.15 10.89 -1.96
N ARG A 33 3.10 9.84 -1.14
CA ARG A 33 3.01 8.45 -1.61
C ARG A 33 1.73 8.22 -2.41
N TYR A 34 0.61 8.78 -1.95
CA TYR A 34 -0.67 8.68 -2.64
C TYR A 34 -0.65 9.35 -4.01
N HIS A 35 -0.08 10.56 -4.10
CA HIS A 35 0.05 11.26 -5.37
C HIS A 35 0.96 10.51 -6.36
N GLN A 36 2.05 9.94 -5.87
CA GLN A 36 2.92 9.09 -6.70
C GLN A 36 2.17 7.85 -7.19
N PHE A 37 1.43 7.18 -6.30
CA PHE A 37 0.59 6.04 -6.66
C PHE A 37 -0.41 6.39 -7.78
N LEU A 38 -1.09 7.54 -7.70
CA LEU A 38 -2.02 7.98 -8.75
C LEU A 38 -1.32 8.16 -10.10
N LYS A 39 -0.10 8.70 -10.13
CA LYS A 39 0.70 8.81 -11.37
C LYS A 39 1.04 7.43 -11.94
N ASP A 40 1.42 6.50 -11.07
CA ASP A 40 1.78 5.15 -11.47
C ASP A 40 0.55 4.41 -12.04
N VAL A 41 -0.63 4.60 -11.44
CA VAL A 41 -1.90 4.07 -11.96
C VAL A 41 -2.18 4.59 -13.36
N VAL A 42 -2.12 5.91 -13.58
CA VAL A 42 -2.36 6.49 -14.92
C VAL A 42 -1.37 5.95 -15.96
N SER A 43 -0.10 5.86 -15.59
CA SER A 43 0.95 5.29 -16.45
C SER A 43 0.66 3.82 -16.78
N ALA A 44 0.21 3.04 -15.80
CA ALA A 44 -0.18 1.66 -15.99
C ALA A 44 -1.39 1.51 -16.92
N LEU A 45 -2.43 2.35 -16.74
CA LEU A 45 -3.63 2.30 -17.57
C LEU A 45 -3.38 2.69 -19.04
N ASN A 46 -2.31 3.44 -19.33
CA ASN A 46 -1.90 3.71 -20.71
C ASN A 46 -1.32 2.48 -21.42
N LYS A 47 -0.94 1.43 -20.69
CA LYS A 47 -0.44 0.18 -21.29
C LYS A 47 -1.62 -0.72 -21.64
N GLN A 48 -1.72 -1.08 -22.92
CA GLN A 48 -2.81 -1.92 -23.40
C GLN A 48 -2.85 -3.30 -22.72
N GLU A 49 -1.70 -3.91 -22.43
CA GLU A 49 -1.61 -5.18 -21.68
C GLU A 49 -2.26 -5.14 -20.30
N ILE A 50 -2.30 -3.95 -19.68
CA ILE A 50 -2.91 -3.72 -18.37
C ILE A 50 -4.39 -3.39 -18.57
N TRP A 51 -4.71 -2.53 -19.53
CA TRP A 51 -6.06 -2.06 -19.79
C TRP A 51 -7.01 -3.15 -20.32
N ASP A 52 -6.48 -4.15 -21.00
CA ASP A 52 -7.23 -5.25 -21.59
C ASP A 52 -7.24 -6.53 -20.72
N ASN A 53 -6.66 -6.47 -19.50
CA ASN A 53 -6.62 -7.60 -18.58
C ASN A 53 -7.39 -7.30 -17.28
N PRO A 54 -8.52 -7.97 -17.01
CA PRO A 54 -9.33 -7.67 -15.82
C PRO A 54 -8.61 -7.97 -14.50
N HIS A 55 -7.67 -8.92 -14.46
CA HIS A 55 -6.91 -9.22 -13.25
C HIS A 55 -5.91 -8.11 -12.89
N HIS A 56 -5.26 -7.51 -13.88
CA HIS A 56 -4.37 -6.36 -13.65
C HIS A 56 -5.16 -5.17 -13.10
N LEU A 57 -6.35 -4.91 -13.67
CA LEU A 57 -7.23 -3.84 -13.22
C LEU A 57 -7.78 -4.06 -11.80
N LEU A 58 -8.18 -5.29 -11.47
CA LEU A 58 -8.59 -5.66 -10.12
C LEU A 58 -7.46 -5.47 -9.10
N HIS A 59 -6.22 -5.84 -9.46
CA HIS A 59 -5.07 -5.62 -8.59
C HIS A 59 -4.85 -4.13 -8.30
N ILE A 60 -4.99 -3.27 -9.32
CA ILE A 60 -4.92 -1.81 -9.15
C ILE A 60 -6.03 -1.33 -8.19
N LEU A 61 -7.27 -1.80 -8.34
CA LEU A 61 -8.38 -1.44 -7.44
C LEU A 61 -8.10 -1.82 -5.98
N LEU A 62 -7.48 -2.99 -5.74
CA LEU A 62 -7.11 -3.41 -4.39
C LEU A 62 -6.04 -2.49 -3.77
N GLN A 63 -5.12 -1.95 -4.57
CA GLN A 63 -4.09 -1.02 -4.07
C GLN A 63 -4.67 0.30 -3.59
N PHE A 64 -5.81 0.76 -4.14
CA PHE A 64 -6.50 1.95 -3.63
C PHE A 64 -6.95 1.80 -2.17
N GLN A 65 -7.23 0.58 -1.70
CA GLN A 65 -7.66 0.33 -0.31
C GLN A 65 -6.54 0.51 0.72
N GLN A 66 -5.28 0.61 0.28
CA GLN A 66 -4.12 0.75 1.16
C GLN A 66 -3.96 2.17 1.73
N PHE A 67 -4.69 3.15 1.18
CA PHE A 67 -4.59 4.56 1.59
C PHE A 67 -5.72 4.93 2.54
N SER A 68 -5.37 5.55 3.67
CA SER A 68 -6.30 5.84 4.74
C SER A 68 -7.09 7.12 4.49
N LYS A 69 -8.03 7.06 3.53
CA LYS A 69 -9.05 8.10 3.27
C LYS A 69 -8.53 9.52 3.03
N GLU A 70 -8.13 9.77 1.79
CA GLU A 70 -8.57 10.95 1.04
C GLU A 70 -8.93 10.47 -0.37
N HIS A 71 -10.15 9.95 -0.55
CA HIS A 71 -10.67 9.73 -1.90
C HIS A 71 -11.02 11.08 -2.50
N ASN A 72 -10.01 11.78 -3.03
CA ASN A 72 -10.26 12.96 -3.84
C ASN A 72 -11.09 12.56 -5.08
N ASP A 73 -11.80 13.51 -5.68
CA ASP A 73 -12.70 13.26 -6.82
C ASP A 73 -11.99 12.53 -7.97
N TYR A 74 -10.70 12.79 -8.15
CA TYR A 74 -9.87 12.14 -9.17
C TYR A 74 -9.72 10.63 -8.94
N SER A 75 -9.50 10.21 -7.69
CA SER A 75 -9.42 8.80 -7.33
C SER A 75 -10.75 8.06 -7.50
N GLN A 76 -11.86 8.74 -7.22
CA GLN A 76 -13.20 8.19 -7.42
C GLN A 76 -13.48 7.99 -8.91
N LEU A 77 -13.08 8.95 -9.73
CA LEU A 77 -13.18 8.84 -11.19
C LEU A 77 -12.34 7.66 -11.70
N LEU A 78 -11.08 7.54 -11.27
CA LEU A 78 -10.22 6.42 -11.67
C LEU A 78 -10.79 5.07 -11.25
N THR A 79 -11.19 4.93 -9.99
CA THR A 79 -11.77 3.66 -9.49
C THR A 79 -13.05 3.29 -10.23
N THR A 80 -13.91 4.27 -10.55
CA THR A 80 -15.14 4.04 -11.34
C THR A 80 -14.81 3.59 -12.77
N LEU A 81 -13.87 4.26 -13.43
CA LEU A 81 -13.45 3.94 -14.80
C LEU A 81 -12.84 2.54 -14.89
N ILE A 82 -11.96 2.20 -13.94
CA ILE A 82 -11.34 0.87 -13.86
C ILE A 82 -12.40 -0.19 -13.59
N SER A 83 -13.32 0.06 -12.65
CA SER A 83 -14.40 -0.89 -12.31
C SER A 83 -15.31 -1.16 -13.50
N HIS A 84 -15.72 -0.10 -14.21
CA HIS A 84 -16.51 -0.23 -15.43
C HIS A 84 -15.78 -1.06 -16.49
N ARG A 85 -14.49 -0.82 -16.71
CA ARG A 85 -13.68 -1.60 -17.66
C ARG A 85 -13.62 -3.08 -17.27
N VAL A 86 -13.40 -3.39 -16.00
CA VAL A 86 -13.41 -4.77 -15.48
C VAL A 86 -14.75 -5.44 -15.79
N THR A 87 -15.87 -4.75 -15.52
CA THR A 87 -17.20 -5.28 -15.83
C THR A 87 -17.33 -5.60 -17.32
N VAL A 88 -16.96 -4.69 -18.21
CA VAL A 88 -17.03 -4.90 -19.67
C VAL A 88 -16.19 -6.09 -20.12
N LEU A 89 -14.94 -6.19 -19.63
CA LEU A 89 -14.05 -7.28 -20.00
C LEU A 89 -14.61 -8.63 -19.55
N LEU A 90 -15.03 -8.71 -18.28
CA LEU A 90 -15.61 -9.93 -17.75
C LEU A 90 -16.90 -10.29 -18.48
N THR A 91 -17.80 -9.34 -18.77
CA THR A 91 -19.05 -9.66 -19.49
C THR A 91 -18.82 -10.08 -20.94
N ASN A 92 -17.81 -9.54 -21.61
CA ASN A 92 -17.48 -9.90 -22.98
C ASN A 92 -16.76 -11.24 -23.10
N GLU A 93 -16.11 -11.73 -22.05
CA GLU A 93 -15.54 -13.09 -22.02
C GLU A 93 -16.61 -14.20 -21.95
N TRP A 94 -17.85 -13.86 -21.57
CA TRP A 94 -18.98 -14.80 -21.44
C TRP A 94 -20.00 -14.74 -22.58
N VAL A 95 -19.71 -13.98 -23.65
CA VAL A 95 -20.51 -13.89 -24.89
C VAL A 95 -19.74 -14.53 -26.04
#